data_AF-A0A2E2AJ57-F1
#
_entry.id   AF-A0A2E2AJ57-F1
#
_cell.length_a   1.000
_cell.length_b   1.000
_cell.length_c   1.000
_cell.angle_alpha   90.00
_cell.angle_beta   90.00
_cell.angle_gamma   90.00
#
_symmetry.space_group_name_H-M   'P 1'
#
loop_
_entity.id
_entity.type
_entity.pdbx_description
1 polymer ?
#
loop_
_entity_poly.entity_id
_entity_poly.type
_entity_poly.pdbx_seq_one_letter_code
_entity_poly.pdbx_strand_id
1 'polypeptide(L)'
;MASGHAEHPGNPGLVTAEDVTKDLLGKHAGTSNNFWRVASVFGILLILGIIGFVMRLSDGVSDTAVWGYYAAMFAFILTTAQSAPMVAIAPRIAKAHWRRPISRVAELWTAVGLFNLLLFIPMLWILPPLSDGRRSLWFYFDGGDVPSYSPHIWSTLAILGLVVIGVALLWMSALPDFAMIRDHAQDGWKKRWATRLARGWIGSSAQWNMQKHRLGILGAFYFMMLIFVHFLISVDFLITLVPGWIDALFPITHAANGLQAGVATVMLTIWALYKFGG
;
A
#
# COMPACT_ATOMS: atom_id res chain seq x y z
N MET A 1 -38.58 -19.28 12.05
CA MET A 1 -37.19 -19.46 12.49
C MET A 1 -36.47 -18.13 12.24
N ALA A 2 -36.07 -17.47 13.33
CA ALA A 2 -35.66 -16.07 13.36
C ALA A 2 -34.35 -15.81 12.60
N SER A 3 -34.40 -14.90 11.61
CA SER A 3 -33.22 -14.31 10.99
C SER A 3 -32.62 -13.29 11.96
N GLY A 4 -31.47 -13.63 12.54
CA GLY A 4 -30.72 -12.74 13.42
C GLY A 4 -30.30 -11.47 12.68
N HIS A 5 -30.97 -10.36 13.00
CA HIS A 5 -30.48 -9.03 12.68
C HIS A 5 -29.17 -8.83 13.44
N ALA A 6 -28.07 -8.70 12.70
CA ALA A 6 -26.82 -8.27 13.27
C ALA A 6 -26.95 -6.79 13.62
N GLU A 7 -27.21 -6.49 14.89
CA GLU A 7 -27.16 -5.13 15.42
C GLU A 7 -25.75 -4.54 15.20
N HIS A 8 -25.68 -3.36 14.58
CA HIS A 8 -24.44 -2.62 14.38
C HIS A 8 -24.05 -1.92 15.69
N PRO A 9 -22.92 -2.28 16.35
CA PRO A 9 -22.62 -1.81 17.71
C PRO A 9 -21.95 -0.42 17.73
N GLY A 10 -22.41 0.54 16.91
CA GLY A 10 -21.72 1.83 16.77
C GLY A 10 -22.57 3.08 16.61
N ASN A 11 -23.85 2.96 16.24
CA ASN A 11 -24.78 4.10 16.17
C ASN A 11 -26.23 3.57 16.23
N PRO A 12 -27.02 3.88 17.27
CA PRO A 12 -28.39 3.36 17.42
C PRO A 12 -29.35 3.79 16.31
N GLY A 13 -28.96 4.73 15.42
CA GLY A 13 -29.75 5.15 14.26
C GLY A 13 -29.48 4.40 12.95
N LEU A 14 -28.49 3.51 12.88
CA LEU A 14 -28.16 2.73 11.66
C LEU A 14 -28.70 1.31 11.78
N VAL A 15 -29.99 1.14 11.50
CA VAL A 15 -30.70 -0.12 11.71
C VAL A 15 -30.73 -0.96 10.43
N THR A 16 -30.70 -0.33 9.24
CA THR A 16 -30.79 -1.01 7.95
C THR A 16 -29.55 -0.80 7.06
N ALA A 17 -29.36 -1.68 6.08
CA ALA A 17 -28.27 -1.57 5.10
C ALA A 17 -28.40 -0.30 4.21
N GLU A 18 -29.64 0.18 4.02
CA GLU A 18 -29.91 1.42 3.28
C GLU A 18 -29.45 2.64 4.08
N ASP A 19 -29.66 2.67 5.39
CA ASP A 19 -29.19 3.74 6.28
C ASP A 19 -27.67 3.87 6.24
N VAL A 20 -26.96 2.73 6.31
CA VAL A 20 -25.49 2.70 6.19
C VAL A 20 -25.03 3.22 4.83
N THR A 21 -25.71 2.83 3.76
CA THR A 21 -25.38 3.27 2.41
C THR A 21 -25.57 4.77 2.26
N LYS A 22 -26.68 5.31 2.79
CA LYS A 22 -27.00 6.74 2.76
C LYS A 22 -26.01 7.56 3.59
N ASP A 23 -25.60 7.08 4.76
CA ASP A 23 -24.55 7.71 5.58
C ASP A 23 -23.22 7.79 4.82
N LEU A 24 -22.76 6.67 4.25
CA LEU A 24 -21.52 6.62 3.48
C LEU A 24 -21.56 7.52 2.23
N LEU A 25 -22.68 7.55 1.51
CA LEU A 25 -22.87 8.45 0.38
C LEU A 25 -22.90 9.92 0.81
N GLY A 26 -23.51 10.23 1.97
CA GLY A 26 -23.51 11.56 2.56
C GLY A 26 -22.10 12.08 2.85
N LYS A 27 -21.23 11.21 3.42
CA LYS A 27 -19.81 11.52 3.67
C LYS A 27 -19.01 11.75 2.39
N HIS A 28 -19.45 11.20 1.25
CA HIS A 28 -18.86 11.49 -0.05
C HIS A 28 -19.37 12.79 -0.71
N ALA A 29 -20.57 13.24 -0.36
CA ALA A 29 -21.22 14.38 -0.99
C ALA A 29 -20.71 15.74 -0.46
N GLY A 30 -20.32 15.83 0.81
CA GLY A 30 -19.82 17.04 1.44
C GLY A 30 -18.40 16.87 2.00
N THR A 31 -17.51 17.82 1.71
CA THR A 31 -16.19 17.90 2.37
C THR A 31 -16.22 19.01 3.41
N SER A 32 -15.71 18.74 4.61
CA SER A 32 -15.62 19.75 5.67
C SER A 32 -14.51 20.77 5.37
N ASN A 33 -14.67 22.02 5.81
CA ASN A 33 -13.61 23.03 5.71
C ASN A 33 -12.32 22.59 6.45
N ASN A 34 -12.44 21.79 7.50
CA ASN A 34 -11.28 21.24 8.22
C ASN A 34 -10.51 20.22 7.36
N PHE A 35 -11.20 19.42 6.55
CA PHE A 35 -10.54 18.51 5.61
C PHE A 35 -9.65 19.30 4.64
N TRP A 36 -10.18 20.39 4.06
CA TRP A 36 -9.40 21.23 3.14
C TRP A 36 -8.21 21.90 3.82
N ARG A 37 -8.34 22.38 5.07
CA ARG A 37 -7.20 22.94 5.82
C ARG A 37 -6.09 21.91 6.01
N VAL A 38 -6.45 20.70 6.47
CA VAL A 38 -5.49 19.61 6.68
C VAL A 38 -4.85 19.18 5.35
N ALA A 39 -5.66 19.04 4.30
CA ALA A 39 -5.17 18.73 2.96
C ALA A 39 -4.22 19.81 2.42
N SER A 40 -4.48 21.08 2.67
CA SER A 40 -3.58 22.18 2.30
C SER A 40 -2.25 22.12 3.05
N VAL A 41 -2.27 21.86 4.37
CA VAL A 41 -1.03 21.72 5.16
C VAL A 41 -0.18 20.55 4.65
N PHE A 42 -0.77 19.37 4.47
CA PHE A 42 -0.05 18.22 3.91
C PHE A 42 0.38 18.45 2.45
N GLY A 43 -0.40 19.19 1.67
CA GLY A 43 -0.06 19.60 0.31
C GLY A 43 1.18 20.51 0.26
N ILE A 44 1.26 21.50 1.16
CA ILE A 44 2.44 22.37 1.28
C ILE A 44 3.67 21.56 1.70
N LEU A 45 3.54 20.67 2.70
CA LEU A 45 4.63 19.80 3.12
C LEU A 45 5.11 18.89 2.00
N LEU A 46 4.19 18.37 1.18
CA LEU A 46 4.52 17.56 0.01
C LEU A 46 5.30 18.38 -1.03
N ILE A 47 4.88 19.61 -1.32
CA ILE A 47 5.58 20.52 -2.24
C ILE A 47 6.99 20.82 -1.73
N LEU A 48 7.14 21.15 -0.45
CA LEU A 48 8.44 21.37 0.18
C LEU A 48 9.33 20.12 0.10
N GLY A 49 8.75 18.94 0.32
CA GLY A 49 9.44 17.66 0.16
C GLY A 49 9.90 17.43 -1.29
N ILE A 50 9.07 17.74 -2.29
CA ILE A 50 9.43 17.65 -3.71
C ILE A 50 10.56 18.62 -4.05
N ILE A 51 10.50 19.87 -3.56
CA ILE A 51 11.56 20.86 -3.78
C ILE A 51 12.88 20.36 -3.18
N GLY A 52 12.86 19.95 -1.90
CA GLY A 52 14.04 19.40 -1.23
C GLY A 52 14.61 18.18 -1.94
N PHE A 53 13.74 17.32 -2.47
CA PHE A 53 14.12 16.15 -3.26
C PHE A 53 14.78 16.54 -4.60
N VAL A 54 14.22 17.50 -5.34
CA VAL A 54 14.79 17.96 -6.62
C VAL A 54 16.13 18.67 -6.39
N MET A 55 16.24 19.52 -5.37
CA MET A 55 17.51 20.14 -4.96
C MET A 55 18.54 19.07 -4.64
N ARG A 56 18.14 18.03 -3.89
CA ARG A 56 19.03 16.92 -3.55
C ARG A 56 19.51 16.16 -4.78
N LEU A 57 18.65 15.92 -5.75
CA LEU A 57 19.03 15.29 -7.01
C LEU A 57 20.02 16.15 -7.81
N SER A 58 19.89 17.49 -7.74
CA SER A 58 20.81 18.40 -8.44
C SER A 58 22.22 18.45 -7.86
N ASP A 59 22.38 18.14 -6.57
CA ASP A 59 23.69 18.03 -5.92
C ASP A 59 24.47 16.77 -6.35
N GLY A 60 23.81 15.83 -7.03
CA GLY A 60 24.39 14.58 -7.53
C GLY A 60 24.25 13.38 -6.58
N VAL A 61 24.70 12.22 -7.06
CA VAL A 61 24.53 10.90 -6.40
C VAL A 61 25.84 10.25 -5.97
N SER A 62 26.96 10.97 -6.03
CA SER A 62 28.30 10.43 -5.79
C SER A 62 28.58 10.06 -4.33
N ASP A 63 28.03 10.80 -3.37
CA ASP A 63 28.19 10.53 -1.94
C ASP A 63 27.03 9.66 -1.41
N THR A 64 27.25 8.35 -1.38
CA THR A 64 26.27 7.35 -0.95
C THR A 64 25.87 7.49 0.52
N ALA A 65 26.73 8.04 1.39
CA ALA A 65 26.45 8.14 2.83
C ALA A 65 25.30 9.11 3.10
N VAL A 66 25.24 10.22 2.37
CA VAL A 66 24.17 11.23 2.52
C VAL A 66 22.82 10.68 2.02
N TRP A 67 22.83 9.71 1.10
CA TRP A 67 21.62 9.03 0.63
C TRP A 67 21.10 7.97 1.60
N GLY A 68 21.84 7.62 2.65
CA GLY A 68 21.40 6.70 3.69
C GLY A 68 20.09 7.12 4.38
N TYR A 69 19.90 8.42 4.64
CA TYR A 69 18.64 8.93 5.22
C TYR A 69 17.46 8.77 4.25
N TYR A 70 17.71 8.97 2.95
CA TYR A 70 16.69 8.77 1.93
C TYR A 70 16.30 7.28 1.82
N ALA A 71 17.29 6.38 1.85
CA ALA A 71 17.04 4.93 1.88
C ALA A 71 16.25 4.51 3.13
N ALA A 72 16.57 5.10 4.30
CA ALA A 72 15.83 4.89 5.54
C ALA A 72 14.38 5.39 5.44
N MET A 73 14.13 6.55 4.82
CA MET A 73 12.77 7.05 4.57
C MET A 73 11.98 6.12 3.65
N PHE A 74 12.58 5.67 2.54
CA PHE A 74 11.97 4.69 1.65
C PHE A 74 11.64 3.39 2.39
N ALA A 75 12.57 2.86 3.19
CA ALA A 75 12.36 1.67 4.01
C ALA A 75 11.28 1.88 5.07
N PHE A 76 11.21 3.07 5.68
CA PHE A 76 10.16 3.43 6.63
C PHE A 76 8.78 3.41 5.97
N ILE A 77 8.64 3.95 4.76
CA ILE A 77 7.36 3.93 4.03
C ILE A 77 7.00 2.50 3.61
N LEU A 78 7.97 1.71 3.14
CA LEU A 78 7.78 0.30 2.82
C LEU A 78 7.30 -0.51 4.04
N THR A 79 7.97 -0.36 5.19
CA THR A 79 7.66 -1.11 6.41
C THR A 79 6.35 -0.67 7.05
N THR A 80 6.07 0.63 7.13
CA THR A 80 4.92 1.15 7.87
C THR A 80 3.64 1.21 7.04
N ALA A 81 3.72 1.71 5.80
CA ALA A 81 2.55 1.97 4.97
C ALA A 81 2.19 0.75 4.12
N GLN A 82 3.16 0.12 3.43
CA GLN A 82 2.87 -1.04 2.58
C GLN A 82 2.65 -2.33 3.37
N SER A 83 2.94 -2.38 4.66
CA SER A 83 2.53 -3.49 5.52
C SER A 83 1.11 -3.33 6.07
N ALA A 84 0.55 -2.12 6.11
CA ALA A 84 -0.81 -1.86 6.63
C ALA A 84 -1.93 -2.71 6.00
N PRO A 85 -1.91 -3.03 4.68
CA PRO A 85 -2.90 -3.92 4.06
C PRO A 85 -2.96 -5.32 4.68
N MET A 86 -1.91 -5.78 5.37
CA MET A 86 -1.90 -7.06 6.06
C MET A 86 -2.95 -7.14 7.18
N VAL A 87 -3.33 -6.00 7.76
CA VAL A 87 -4.42 -5.93 8.75
C VAL A 87 -5.76 -6.34 8.14
N ALA A 88 -5.96 -6.16 6.82
CA ALA A 88 -7.12 -6.68 6.12
C ALA A 88 -6.91 -8.11 5.60
N ILE A 89 -5.71 -8.41 5.10
CA ILE A 89 -5.38 -9.65 4.38
C ILE A 89 -5.27 -10.84 5.34
N ALA A 90 -4.51 -10.73 6.43
CA ALA A 90 -4.30 -11.87 7.33
C ALA A 90 -5.61 -12.36 7.96
N PRO A 91 -6.47 -11.49 8.53
CA PRO A 91 -7.80 -11.90 8.99
C PRO A 91 -8.70 -12.44 7.87
N ARG A 92 -8.55 -11.96 6.63
CA ARG A 92 -9.32 -12.47 5.48
C ARG A 92 -8.97 -13.92 5.17
N ILE A 93 -7.68 -14.25 5.17
CA ILE A 93 -7.18 -15.61 4.96
C ILE A 93 -7.65 -16.50 6.13
N ALA A 94 -7.58 -16.00 7.36
CA ALA A 94 -8.06 -16.69 8.56
C ALA A 94 -9.59 -16.77 8.67
N LYS A 95 -10.35 -16.27 7.68
CA LYS A 95 -11.83 -16.19 7.69
C LYS A 95 -12.41 -15.47 8.91
N ALA A 96 -11.65 -14.57 9.51
CA ALA A 96 -12.07 -13.77 10.64
C ALA A 96 -13.02 -12.64 10.19
N HIS A 97 -14.20 -12.57 10.82
CA HIS A 97 -15.27 -11.68 10.41
C HIS A 97 -15.15 -10.25 10.97
N TRP A 98 -14.44 -10.07 12.09
CA TRP A 98 -14.21 -8.77 12.74
C TRP A 98 -13.43 -7.78 11.87
N ARG A 99 -12.75 -8.25 10.82
CA ARG A 99 -11.98 -7.41 9.90
C ARG A 99 -12.83 -6.45 9.05
N ARG A 100 -14.12 -6.73 8.87
CA ARG A 100 -14.99 -6.02 7.91
C ARG A 100 -14.95 -4.49 8.06
N PRO A 101 -15.13 -3.90 9.26
CA PRO A 101 -15.09 -2.45 9.44
C PRO A 101 -13.72 -1.80 9.16
N ILE A 102 -12.62 -2.53 9.37
CA ILE A 102 -11.26 -1.99 9.24
C ILE A 102 -10.61 -2.27 7.87
N SER A 103 -11.15 -3.24 7.12
CA SER A 103 -10.51 -3.73 5.89
C SER A 103 -10.32 -2.62 4.86
N ARG A 104 -11.30 -1.71 4.73
CA ARG A 104 -11.24 -0.61 3.75
C ARG A 104 -10.10 0.36 4.04
N VAL A 105 -9.98 0.77 5.30
CA VAL A 105 -8.94 1.69 5.75
C VAL A 105 -7.55 1.08 5.52
N ALA A 106 -7.38 -0.20 5.86
CA ALA A 106 -6.13 -0.91 5.66
C ALA A 106 -5.77 -1.09 4.17
N GLU A 107 -6.75 -1.40 3.31
CA GLU A 107 -6.51 -1.58 1.87
C GLU A 107 -6.16 -0.28 1.15
N LEU A 108 -6.65 0.88 1.61
CA LEU A 108 -6.30 2.18 1.02
C LEU A 108 -4.80 2.49 1.11
N TRP A 109 -4.12 1.96 2.12
CA TRP A 109 -2.67 2.13 2.26
C TRP A 109 -1.86 1.45 1.16
N THR A 110 -2.41 0.51 0.37
CA THR A 110 -1.69 -0.04 -0.79
C THR A 110 -1.38 1.05 -1.83
N ALA A 111 -2.18 2.13 -1.89
CA ALA A 111 -1.95 3.25 -2.79
C ALA A 111 -0.62 3.97 -2.52
N VAL A 112 -0.15 3.97 -1.26
CA VAL A 112 1.16 4.54 -0.89
C VAL A 112 2.31 3.80 -1.56
N GLY A 113 2.10 2.55 -2.00
CA GLY A 113 3.07 1.82 -2.82
C GLY A 113 3.43 2.55 -4.11
N LEU A 114 2.49 3.28 -4.74
CA LEU A 114 2.79 4.09 -5.93
C LEU A 114 3.78 5.21 -5.61
N PHE A 115 3.61 5.87 -4.47
CA PHE A 115 4.54 6.89 -4.01
C PHE A 115 5.90 6.29 -3.67
N ASN A 116 5.93 5.13 -3.01
CA ASN A 116 7.16 4.45 -2.68
C ASN A 116 7.94 3.98 -3.93
N LEU A 117 7.24 3.57 -4.99
CA LEU A 117 7.86 3.25 -6.29
C LEU A 117 8.53 4.46 -6.93
N LEU A 118 7.92 5.65 -6.84
CA LEU A 118 8.56 6.88 -7.30
C LEU A 118 9.81 7.20 -6.49
N LEU A 119 9.75 7.03 -5.17
CA LEU A 119 10.90 7.21 -4.29
C LEU A 119 12.00 6.19 -4.55
N PHE A 120 11.69 5.03 -5.12
CA PHE A 120 12.70 4.02 -5.43
C PHE A 120 13.60 4.42 -6.62
N ILE A 121 13.14 5.27 -7.54
CA ILE A 121 13.86 5.56 -8.79
C ILE A 121 15.30 6.07 -8.54
N PRO A 122 15.55 7.09 -7.70
CA PRO A 122 16.92 7.53 -7.41
C PRO A 122 17.78 6.48 -6.72
N MET A 123 17.16 5.57 -5.96
CA MET A 123 17.91 4.50 -5.27
C MET A 123 18.62 3.59 -6.26
N LEU A 124 18.07 3.41 -7.47
CA LEU A 124 18.72 2.67 -8.54
C LEU A 124 20.03 3.31 -9.02
N TRP A 125 20.26 4.60 -8.80
CA TRP A 125 21.52 5.26 -9.17
C TRP A 125 22.60 5.10 -8.10
N ILE A 126 22.21 4.79 -6.87
CA ILE A 126 23.07 4.75 -5.70
C ILE A 126 23.41 3.29 -5.33
N LEU A 127 22.56 2.34 -5.72
CA LEU A 127 22.79 0.92 -5.51
C LEU A 127 24.08 0.48 -6.21
N PRO A 128 25.07 -0.09 -5.49
CA PRO A 128 26.29 -0.56 -6.12
C PRO A 128 26.01 -1.80 -7.00
N PRO A 129 26.49 -1.81 -8.26
CA PRO A 129 26.44 -3.01 -9.10
C PRO A 129 27.37 -4.10 -8.56
N LEU A 130 27.15 -5.35 -8.99
CA LEU A 130 27.97 -6.51 -8.62
C LEU A 130 29.31 -6.60 -9.39
N SER A 131 29.80 -5.49 -9.95
CA SER A 131 31.08 -5.46 -10.67
C SER A 131 32.31 -5.62 -9.77
N ASP A 132 32.12 -5.58 -8.45
CA ASP A 132 33.13 -5.74 -7.42
C ASP A 132 33.44 -7.20 -7.08
N GLY A 133 32.71 -8.16 -7.67
CA GLY A 133 32.92 -9.59 -7.43
C GLY A 133 32.46 -10.06 -6.04
N ARG A 134 31.68 -9.24 -5.32
CA ARG A 134 31.14 -9.65 -4.02
C ARG A 134 30.16 -10.81 -4.17
N ARG A 135 30.03 -11.61 -3.11
CA ARG A 135 29.03 -12.69 -3.08
C ARG A 135 27.64 -12.09 -3.26
N SER A 136 26.87 -12.71 -4.14
CA SER A 136 25.51 -12.31 -4.49
C SER A 136 24.53 -13.42 -4.18
N LEU A 137 23.28 -13.06 -3.91
CA LEU A 137 22.19 -14.01 -3.76
C LEU A 137 21.56 -14.41 -5.11
N TRP A 138 21.97 -13.75 -6.20
CA TRP A 138 21.46 -13.97 -7.56
C TRP A 138 22.15 -15.14 -8.26
N PHE A 139 21.41 -15.81 -9.15
CA PHE A 139 21.88 -17.00 -9.85
C PHE A 139 22.96 -16.68 -10.89
N TYR A 140 23.95 -17.55 -10.97
CA TYR A 140 24.94 -17.58 -12.03
C TYR A 140 24.26 -18.03 -13.34
N PHE A 141 24.49 -17.30 -14.42
CA PHE A 141 24.05 -17.71 -15.76
C PHE A 141 25.16 -18.49 -16.48
N ASP A 142 24.83 -19.17 -17.59
CA ASP A 142 25.68 -20.12 -18.36
C ASP A 142 26.98 -19.53 -18.93
N GLY A 143 27.87 -19.11 -18.03
CA GLY A 143 29.10 -18.37 -18.27
C GLY A 143 29.88 -18.06 -16.98
N GLY A 144 29.33 -18.39 -15.80
CA GLY A 144 30.06 -18.37 -14.52
C GLY A 144 29.89 -17.10 -13.68
N ASP A 145 29.31 -16.04 -14.25
CA ASP A 145 29.14 -14.75 -13.56
C ASP A 145 27.67 -14.34 -13.43
N VAL A 146 27.39 -13.60 -12.35
CA VAL A 146 26.10 -12.93 -12.14
C VAL A 146 26.13 -11.60 -12.90
N PRO A 147 25.10 -11.26 -13.70
CA PRO A 147 25.03 -9.97 -14.36
C PRO A 147 25.18 -8.81 -13.36
N SER A 148 26.04 -7.84 -13.66
CA SER A 148 26.41 -6.77 -12.72
C SER A 148 25.22 -5.96 -12.20
N TYR A 149 24.16 -5.84 -12.99
CA TYR A 149 22.94 -5.10 -12.64
C TYR A 149 21.79 -5.97 -12.12
N SER A 150 22.03 -7.25 -11.79
CA SER A 150 20.98 -8.14 -11.25
C SER A 150 20.24 -7.53 -10.04
N PRO A 151 20.89 -6.96 -9.01
CA PRO A 151 20.20 -6.32 -7.88
C PRO A 151 19.22 -5.22 -8.31
N HIS A 152 19.59 -4.43 -9.31
CA HIS A 152 18.77 -3.33 -9.84
C HIS A 152 17.50 -3.88 -10.48
N ILE A 153 17.64 -4.88 -11.35
CA ILE A 153 16.55 -5.48 -12.10
C ILE A 153 15.57 -6.16 -11.14
N TRP A 154 16.07 -7.04 -10.28
CA TRP A 154 15.21 -7.83 -9.41
C TRP A 154 14.55 -7.01 -8.32
N SER A 155 15.25 -6.02 -7.74
CA SER A 155 14.62 -5.09 -6.80
C SER A 155 13.51 -4.27 -7.45
N THR A 156 13.74 -3.79 -8.68
CA THR A 156 12.73 -3.06 -9.46
C THR A 156 11.51 -3.93 -9.71
N LEU A 157 11.71 -5.17 -10.17
CA LEU A 157 10.62 -6.11 -10.43
C LEU A 157 9.85 -6.46 -9.14
N ALA A 158 10.54 -6.61 -8.02
CA ALA A 158 9.91 -6.93 -6.74
C ALA A 158 9.01 -5.79 -6.25
N ILE A 159 9.53 -4.55 -6.23
CA ILE A 159 8.73 -3.39 -5.81
C ILE A 159 7.59 -3.15 -6.79
N LEU A 160 7.85 -3.20 -8.10
CA LEU A 160 6.81 -3.04 -9.11
C LEU A 160 5.73 -4.11 -8.95
N GLY A 161 6.11 -5.37 -8.72
CA GLY A 161 5.20 -6.47 -8.44
C GLY A 161 4.32 -6.20 -7.22
N LEU A 162 4.92 -5.75 -6.11
CA LEU A 162 4.18 -5.40 -4.89
C LEU A 162 3.15 -4.29 -5.14
N VAL A 163 3.54 -3.26 -5.86
CA VAL A 163 2.67 -2.12 -6.18
C VAL A 163 1.55 -2.53 -7.14
N VAL A 164 1.85 -3.29 -8.19
CA VAL A 164 0.85 -3.80 -9.13
C VAL A 164 -0.18 -4.67 -8.42
N ILE A 165 0.27 -5.60 -7.56
CA ILE A 165 -0.64 -6.45 -6.78
C ILE A 165 -1.44 -5.59 -5.79
N GLY A 166 -0.82 -4.62 -5.13
CA GLY A 166 -1.47 -3.70 -4.19
C GLY A 166 -2.56 -2.83 -4.84
N VAL A 167 -2.28 -2.28 -6.02
CA VAL A 167 -3.24 -1.51 -6.82
C VAL A 167 -4.37 -2.42 -7.32
N ALA A 168 -4.06 -3.62 -7.79
CA ALA A 168 -5.06 -4.61 -8.20
C ALA A 168 -5.96 -5.02 -7.03
N LEU A 169 -5.39 -5.21 -5.84
CA LEU A 169 -6.11 -5.52 -4.62
C LEU A 169 -7.06 -4.38 -4.24
N LEU A 170 -6.57 -3.14 -4.22
CA LEU A 170 -7.39 -1.97 -3.92
C LEU A 170 -8.51 -1.80 -4.94
N TRP A 171 -8.21 -1.89 -6.24
CA TRP A 171 -9.20 -1.77 -7.30
C TRP A 171 -10.27 -2.87 -7.22
N MET A 172 -9.86 -4.13 -7.03
CA MET A 172 -10.81 -5.25 -6.87
C MET A 172 -11.69 -5.06 -5.62
N SER A 173 -11.12 -4.48 -4.56
CA SER A 173 -11.85 -4.19 -3.33
C SER A 173 -12.90 -3.09 -3.57
N ALA A 174 -12.56 -2.03 -4.30
CA ALA A 174 -13.37 -0.83 -4.50
C ALA A 174 -14.41 -0.96 -5.64
N LEU A 175 -14.45 -2.11 -6.33
CA LEU A 175 -15.34 -2.33 -7.47
C LEU A 175 -16.84 -2.07 -7.18
N PRO A 176 -17.41 -2.55 -6.05
CA PRO A 176 -18.80 -2.26 -5.68
C PRO A 176 -19.00 -0.77 -5.37
N ASP A 177 -18.00 -0.13 -4.77
CA ASP A 177 -18.06 1.27 -4.37
C ASP A 177 -18.09 2.18 -5.62
N PHE A 178 -17.33 1.85 -6.67
CA PHE A 178 -17.43 2.53 -7.96
C PHE A 178 -18.79 2.34 -8.63
N ALA A 179 -19.44 1.18 -8.46
CA ALA A 179 -20.78 0.96 -8.97
C ALA A 179 -21.81 1.84 -8.24
N MET A 180 -21.70 1.94 -6.91
CA MET A 180 -22.53 2.85 -6.12
C MET A 180 -22.36 4.31 -6.54
N ILE A 181 -21.13 4.76 -6.77
CA ILE A 181 -20.88 6.13 -7.27
C ILE A 181 -21.47 6.31 -8.67
N ARG A 182 -21.34 5.32 -9.56
CA ARG A 182 -21.94 5.39 -10.91
C ARG A 182 -23.45 5.57 -10.84
N ASP A 183 -24.12 4.84 -9.95
CA ASP A 183 -25.58 4.77 -9.90
C ASP A 183 -26.21 5.99 -9.19
N HIS A 184 -25.49 6.62 -8.26
CA HIS A 184 -26.00 7.75 -7.47
C HIS A 184 -25.38 9.12 -7.82
N ALA A 185 -24.23 9.19 -8.50
CA ALA A 185 -23.62 10.47 -8.84
C ALA A 185 -24.38 11.18 -9.96
N GLN A 186 -24.45 12.50 -9.87
CA GLN A 186 -24.90 13.37 -10.97
C GLN A 186 -23.99 13.21 -12.19
N ASP A 187 -24.54 13.47 -13.38
CA ASP A 187 -23.79 13.37 -14.63
C ASP A 187 -22.59 14.33 -14.63
N GLY A 188 -21.41 13.78 -14.89
CA GLY A 188 -20.14 14.52 -14.80
C GLY A 188 -18.92 13.61 -14.83
N TRP A 189 -17.74 14.21 -14.59
CA TRP A 189 -16.46 13.50 -14.65
C TRP A 189 -16.38 12.36 -13.62
N LYS A 190 -16.91 12.57 -12.40
CA LYS A 190 -16.93 11.55 -11.33
C LYS A 190 -17.67 10.30 -11.77
N LYS A 191 -18.90 10.46 -12.28
CA LYS A 191 -19.72 9.37 -12.80
C LYS A 191 -19.01 8.66 -13.96
N ARG A 192 -18.41 9.40 -14.91
CA ARG A 192 -17.69 8.83 -16.06
C ARG A 192 -16.54 7.91 -15.64
N TRP A 193 -15.71 8.33 -14.67
CA TRP A 193 -14.62 7.50 -14.16
C TRP A 193 -15.13 6.32 -13.32
N ALA A 194 -16.14 6.55 -12.48
CA ALA A 194 -16.78 5.48 -11.71
C ALA A 194 -17.36 4.39 -12.63
N THR A 195 -18.05 4.75 -13.72
CA THR A 195 -18.56 3.80 -14.71
C THR A 195 -17.44 2.95 -15.33
N ARG A 196 -16.33 3.60 -15.70
CA ARG A 196 -15.17 2.89 -16.29
C ARG A 196 -14.53 1.94 -15.29
N LEU A 197 -14.31 2.40 -14.06
CA LEU A 197 -13.65 1.62 -13.01
C LEU A 197 -14.52 0.49 -12.48
N ALA A 198 -15.85 0.66 -12.45
CA ALA A 198 -16.81 -0.36 -12.05
C ALA A 198 -16.92 -1.54 -13.05
N ARG A 199 -16.46 -1.37 -14.30
CA ARG A 199 -16.43 -2.39 -15.36
C ARG A 199 -17.72 -3.25 -15.46
N GLY A 200 -18.88 -2.60 -15.42
CA GLY A 200 -20.17 -3.29 -15.54
C GLY A 200 -20.58 -4.11 -14.30
N TRP A 201 -20.08 -3.74 -13.13
CA TRP A 201 -20.57 -4.31 -11.87
C TRP A 201 -22.07 -3.99 -11.68
N ILE A 202 -22.87 -5.03 -11.42
CA ILE A 202 -24.32 -4.97 -11.20
C ILE A 202 -24.67 -5.57 -9.82
N GLY A 203 -23.74 -6.30 -9.20
CA GLY A 203 -23.93 -6.90 -7.87
C GLY A 203 -24.57 -8.30 -7.91
N SER A 204 -24.43 -9.03 -9.01
CA SER A 204 -24.93 -10.42 -9.09
C SER A 204 -24.18 -11.35 -8.14
N SER A 205 -24.81 -12.47 -7.74
CA SER A 205 -24.18 -13.47 -6.87
C SER A 205 -22.86 -14.01 -7.45
N ALA A 206 -22.78 -14.15 -8.78
CA ALA A 206 -21.56 -14.57 -9.47
C ALA A 206 -20.44 -13.52 -9.32
N GLN A 207 -20.76 -12.23 -9.45
CA GLN A 207 -19.80 -11.14 -9.29
C GLN A 207 -19.27 -11.04 -7.85
N TRP A 208 -20.15 -11.18 -6.85
CA TRP A 208 -19.75 -11.24 -5.44
C TRP A 208 -18.85 -12.43 -5.14
N ASN A 209 -19.19 -13.61 -5.66
CA ASN A 209 -18.38 -14.80 -5.49
C ASN A 209 -16.99 -14.63 -6.13
N MET A 210 -16.94 -14.10 -7.35
CA MET A 210 -15.70 -13.77 -8.07
C MET A 210 -14.83 -12.78 -7.27
N GLN A 211 -15.42 -11.68 -6.78
CA GLN A 211 -14.69 -10.69 -6.00
C GLN A 211 -14.10 -11.30 -4.73
N LYS A 212 -14.86 -12.11 -3.99
CA LYS A 212 -14.40 -12.78 -2.77
C LYS A 212 -13.19 -13.68 -3.04
N HIS A 213 -13.23 -14.47 -4.11
CA HIS A 213 -12.11 -15.35 -4.49
C HIS A 213 -10.87 -14.55 -4.93
N ARG A 214 -11.06 -13.55 -5.80
CA ARG A 214 -9.97 -12.70 -6.29
C ARG A 214 -9.29 -11.92 -5.17
N LEU A 215 -10.05 -11.41 -4.20
CA LEU A 215 -9.50 -10.73 -3.02
C LEU A 215 -8.72 -11.67 -2.10
N GLY A 216 -9.07 -12.96 -2.05
CA GLY A 216 -8.28 -13.98 -1.36
C GLY A 216 -6.95 -14.24 -2.07
N ILE A 217 -7.01 -14.47 -3.39
CA ILE A 217 -5.82 -14.74 -4.23
C ILE A 217 -4.86 -13.55 -4.23
N LEU A 218 -5.36 -12.34 -4.51
CA LEU A 218 -4.56 -11.12 -4.49
C LEU A 218 -3.97 -10.86 -3.11
N GLY A 219 -4.71 -11.14 -2.04
CA GLY A 219 -4.19 -11.03 -0.68
C GLY A 219 -3.01 -11.98 -0.41
N ALA A 220 -3.12 -13.25 -0.85
CA ALA A 220 -2.01 -14.21 -0.71
C ALA A 220 -0.78 -13.79 -1.53
N PHE A 221 -0.96 -13.35 -2.77
CA PHE A 221 0.12 -12.82 -3.59
C PHE A 221 0.75 -11.57 -2.97
N TYR A 222 -0.06 -10.66 -2.43
CA TYR A 222 0.45 -9.46 -1.76
C TYR A 222 1.29 -9.80 -0.55
N PHE A 223 0.83 -10.71 0.30
CA PHE A 223 1.60 -11.18 1.46
C PHE A 223 2.95 -11.78 1.04
N MET A 224 2.94 -12.71 0.07
CA MET A 224 4.17 -13.33 -0.40
C MET A 224 5.14 -12.30 -1.00
N MET A 225 4.62 -11.39 -1.82
CA MET A 225 5.40 -10.33 -2.44
C MET A 225 5.93 -9.34 -1.40
N LEU A 226 5.16 -9.01 -0.37
CA LEU A 226 5.59 -8.12 0.71
C LEU A 226 6.81 -8.68 1.45
N ILE A 227 6.76 -9.96 1.83
CA ILE A 227 7.88 -10.64 2.50
C ILE A 227 9.10 -10.73 1.57
N PHE A 228 8.87 -11.07 0.29
CA PHE A 228 9.93 -11.10 -0.72
C PHE A 228 10.62 -9.73 -0.90
N VAL A 229 9.85 -8.64 -1.00
CA VAL A 229 10.38 -7.28 -1.11
C VAL A 229 11.13 -6.87 0.16
N HIS A 230 10.61 -7.18 1.35
CA HIS A 230 11.33 -6.90 2.60
C HIS A 230 12.69 -7.60 2.61
N PHE A 231 12.74 -8.85 2.16
CA PHE A 231 13.97 -9.60 2.08
C PHE A 231 14.96 -8.98 1.08
N LEU A 232 14.51 -8.75 -0.15
CA LEU A 232 15.34 -8.29 -1.25
C LEU A 232 15.89 -6.89 -0.98
N ILE A 233 15.06 -5.95 -0.52
CA ILE A 233 15.49 -4.59 -0.15
C ILE A 233 16.46 -4.58 1.03
N SER A 234 16.25 -5.46 2.00
CA SER A 234 17.17 -5.59 3.12
C SER A 234 18.57 -6.00 2.65
N VAL A 235 18.64 -7.05 1.83
CA VAL A 235 19.92 -7.62 1.38
C VAL A 235 20.62 -6.73 0.35
N ASP A 236 19.92 -6.25 -0.66
CA ASP A 236 20.54 -5.53 -1.78
C ASP A 236 20.73 -4.04 -1.48
N PHE A 237 19.84 -3.39 -0.74
CA PHE A 237 19.88 -1.93 -0.51
C PHE A 237 20.35 -1.52 0.88
N LEU A 238 19.73 -2.04 1.95
CA LEU A 238 19.99 -1.50 3.29
C LEU A 238 21.36 -1.92 3.82
N ILE A 239 21.68 -3.22 3.73
CA ILE A 239 22.93 -3.76 4.27
C ILE A 239 24.15 -3.30 3.46
N THR A 240 24.00 -3.04 2.15
CA THR A 240 25.11 -2.61 1.28
C THR A 240 25.45 -1.13 1.44
N LEU A 241 24.47 -0.29 1.76
CA LEU A 241 24.66 1.15 1.90
C LEU A 241 25.05 1.58 3.33
N VAL A 242 24.78 0.77 4.34
CA VAL A 242 25.04 1.11 5.75
C VAL A 242 26.06 0.15 6.35
N PRO A 243 27.31 0.60 6.56
CA PRO A 243 28.32 -0.20 7.25
C PRO A 243 27.84 -0.63 8.65
N GLY A 244 28.06 -1.91 8.98
CA GLY A 244 27.69 -2.48 10.29
C GLY A 244 26.30 -3.13 10.36
N TRP A 245 25.51 -3.12 9.28
CA TRP A 245 24.21 -3.78 9.20
C TRP A 245 24.26 -5.23 8.72
N ILE A 246 25.46 -5.83 8.68
CA ILE A 246 25.65 -7.20 8.19
C ILE A 246 25.12 -8.18 9.23
N ASP A 247 23.84 -8.55 9.09
CA ASP A 247 23.15 -9.53 9.94
C ASP A 247 22.22 -10.40 9.08
N ALA A 248 22.35 -11.72 9.24
CA ALA A 248 21.52 -12.71 8.55
C ALA A 248 20.04 -12.65 8.99
N LEU A 249 19.76 -12.16 10.20
CA LEU A 249 18.40 -12.01 10.72
C LEU A 249 17.73 -10.69 10.33
N PHE A 250 18.49 -9.75 9.76
CA PHE A 250 17.99 -8.42 9.41
C PHE A 250 16.76 -8.48 8.47
N PRO A 251 16.74 -9.26 7.37
CA PRO A 251 15.56 -9.37 6.52
C PRO A 251 14.26 -9.81 7.23
N ILE A 252 14.38 -10.79 8.13
CA ILE A 252 13.23 -11.37 8.85
C ILE A 252 12.73 -10.39 9.91
N THR A 253 13.65 -9.80 10.67
CA THR A 253 13.30 -8.78 11.68
C THR A 253 12.72 -7.53 11.03
N HIS A 254 13.23 -7.11 9.88
CA HIS A 254 12.69 -6.00 9.09
C HIS A 254 11.25 -6.28 8.64
N ALA A 255 10.96 -7.50 8.15
CA ALA A 255 9.59 -7.90 7.79
C ALA A 255 8.65 -7.96 9.01
N ALA A 256 9.10 -8.54 10.13
CA ALA A 256 8.30 -8.63 11.36
C ALA A 256 7.96 -7.25 11.92
N ASN A 257 8.95 -6.35 11.98
CA ASN A 257 8.76 -4.96 12.40
C ASN A 257 7.83 -4.22 11.43
N GLY A 258 7.92 -4.49 10.13
CA GLY A 258 7.00 -3.97 9.12
C GLY A 258 5.55 -4.36 9.41
N LEU A 259 5.28 -5.63 9.72
CA LEU A 259 3.93 -6.07 10.09
C LEU A 259 3.41 -5.36 11.34
N GLN A 260 4.24 -5.21 12.38
CA GLN A 260 3.87 -4.47 13.59
C GLN A 260 3.59 -2.99 13.30
N ALA A 261 4.45 -2.35 12.50
CA ALA A 261 4.27 -0.96 12.09
C ALA A 261 3.00 -0.79 11.24
N GLY A 262 2.69 -1.74 10.36
CA GLY A 262 1.44 -1.77 9.59
C GLY A 262 0.20 -1.79 10.47
N VAL A 263 0.20 -2.57 11.56
CA VAL A 263 -0.87 -2.54 12.56
C VAL A 263 -0.98 -1.17 13.21
N ALA A 264 0.14 -0.59 13.66
CA ALA A 264 0.16 0.74 14.27
C ALA A 264 -0.37 1.83 13.31
N THR A 265 0.05 1.79 12.04
CA THR A 265 -0.42 2.70 10.98
C THR A 265 -1.94 2.64 10.84
N VAL A 266 -2.52 1.44 10.77
CA VAL A 266 -3.98 1.27 10.64
C VAL A 266 -4.70 1.76 11.89
N MET A 267 -4.18 1.48 13.09
CA MET A 267 -4.75 1.96 14.35
C MET A 267 -4.81 3.49 14.41
N LEU A 268 -3.71 4.17 14.06
CA LEU A 268 -3.66 5.63 14.01
C LEU A 268 -4.60 6.19 12.96
N THR A 269 -4.70 5.54 11.80
CA THR A 269 -5.61 5.95 10.72
C THR A 269 -7.06 5.85 11.17
N ILE A 270 -7.46 4.74 11.79
CA ILE A 270 -8.81 4.54 12.30
C ILE A 270 -9.12 5.55 13.39
N TRP A 271 -8.20 5.80 14.32
CA TRP A 271 -8.38 6.81 15.36
C TRP A 271 -8.59 8.20 14.76
N ALA A 272 -7.79 8.58 13.77
CA ALA A 272 -7.92 9.87 13.09
C ALA A 272 -9.26 9.98 12.35
N LEU A 273 -9.67 8.92 11.63
CA LEU A 273 -10.97 8.87 10.96
C LEU A 273 -12.14 8.92 11.95
N TYR A 274 -12.03 8.24 13.08
CA TYR A 274 -13.06 8.29 14.12
C TYR A 274 -13.18 9.68 14.75
N LYS A 275 -12.04 10.34 15.01
CA LYS A 275 -12.02 11.65 15.67
C LYS A 275 -12.40 12.81 14.75
N PHE A 276 -12.02 12.74 13.48
CA PHE A 276 -12.10 13.86 12.53
C PHE A 276 -12.92 13.57 11.27
N GLY A 277 -13.25 12.31 11.00
CA GLY A 277 -13.81 11.85 9.73
C GLY A 277 -15.30 12.10 9.51
N GLY A 278 -16.01 12.67 10.49
CA GLY A 278 -17.45 12.94 10.40
C GLY A 278 -18.31 11.70 10.59
#